data_AF-A0A9E0BGS6-F1
#
_entry.id   AF-A0A9E0BGS6-F1
#
_cell.length_a   1.000
_cell.length_b   1.000
_cell.length_c   1.000
_cell.angle_alpha   90.00
_cell.angle_beta   90.00
_cell.angle_gamma   90.00
#
_symmetry.space_group_name_H-M   'P 1'
#
loop_
_entity.id
_entity.type
_entity.pdbx_description
1 polymer ?
#
loop_
_entity_poly.entity_id
_entity_poly.type
_entity_poly.pdbx_seq_one_letter_code
_entity_poly.pdbx_strand_id
1 'polypeptide(L)'
;MSNYSHKLKVFLSIAASAICILIYSSCGNKNKIKTPDVSNIPVDVHFIRFDQSLMQANGRNYVEVIDSLKELYPEFFTLYTNNVLNIPLKDSSYNIYDTLYSYMISDKYMLRLYDSVQHIYSNMSDVEADVAKAFQYYKYYFPDSTLPQVFTYIAPFVYQVVLGDDVIGVELNMF
;
A
#
# COMPACT_ATOMS: atom_id res chain seq x y z
N MET A 1 -30.98 -55.14 -34.94
CA MET A 1 -29.92 -54.53 -34.09
C MET A 1 -29.82 -52.99 -34.20
N SER A 2 -30.40 -52.34 -35.23
CA SER A 2 -30.34 -50.87 -35.42
C SER A 2 -31.14 -50.03 -34.41
N ASN A 3 -32.32 -50.49 -33.96
CA ASN A 3 -33.16 -49.73 -33.02
C ASN A 3 -32.55 -49.58 -31.60
N TYR A 4 -31.63 -50.46 -31.21
CA TYR A 4 -31.03 -50.43 -29.87
C TYR A 4 -29.90 -49.39 -29.79
N SER A 5 -29.11 -49.25 -30.85
CA SER A 5 -28.03 -48.25 -30.92
C SER A 5 -28.57 -46.82 -30.98
N HIS A 6 -29.73 -46.61 -31.63
CA HIS A 6 -30.39 -45.30 -31.66
C HIS A 6 -30.92 -44.90 -30.28
N LYS A 7 -31.61 -45.81 -29.57
CA LYS A 7 -32.10 -45.56 -28.20
C LYS A 7 -30.96 -45.31 -27.21
N LEU A 8 -29.85 -46.02 -27.36
CA LEU A 8 -28.65 -45.85 -26.52
C LEU A 8 -27.98 -44.48 -26.74
N LYS A 9 -27.87 -44.01 -27.99
CA LYS A 9 -27.34 -42.67 -28.30
C LYS A 9 -28.22 -41.55 -27.73
N VAL A 10 -29.54 -41.66 -27.88
CA VAL A 10 -30.48 -40.69 -27.32
C VAL A 10 -30.39 -40.66 -25.79
N PHE A 11 -30.29 -41.82 -25.14
CA PHE A 11 -30.12 -41.91 -23.69
C PHE A 11 -28.79 -41.29 -23.22
N LEU A 12 -27.69 -41.55 -23.91
CA LEU A 12 -26.38 -40.95 -23.63
C LEU A 12 -26.39 -39.43 -23.83
N SER A 13 -27.08 -38.91 -24.85
CA SER A 13 -27.24 -37.46 -25.07
C SER A 13 -28.08 -36.79 -23.98
N ILE A 14 -29.15 -37.44 -23.53
CA ILE A 14 -29.97 -36.94 -22.40
C ILE A 14 -29.17 -36.95 -21.10
N ALA A 15 -28.43 -38.03 -20.84
CA ALA A 15 -27.56 -38.14 -19.66
C ALA A 15 -26.45 -37.09 -19.68
N ALA A 16 -25.80 -36.86 -20.84
CA ALA A 16 -24.80 -35.82 -21.00
C ALA A 16 -25.38 -34.41 -20.79
N SER A 17 -26.58 -34.14 -21.31
CA SER A 17 -27.27 -32.87 -21.10
C SER A 17 -27.64 -32.65 -19.62
N ALA A 18 -28.11 -33.69 -18.93
CA ALA A 18 -28.44 -33.64 -17.51
C ALA A 18 -27.18 -33.40 -16.64
N ILE A 19 -26.07 -34.05 -16.98
CA ILE A 19 -24.77 -33.82 -16.34
C ILE A 19 -24.30 -32.37 -16.55
N CYS A 20 -24.41 -31.83 -17.77
CA CYS A 20 -24.10 -30.42 -18.04
C CYS A 20 -24.93 -29.47 -17.17
N ILE A 21 -26.24 -29.68 -17.05
CA ILE A 21 -27.12 -28.83 -16.23
C ILE A 21 -26.74 -28.89 -14.73
N LEU A 22 -26.33 -30.06 -14.24
CA LEU A 22 -25.86 -30.23 -12.85
C LEU A 22 -24.52 -29.50 -12.61
N ILE A 23 -23.62 -29.45 -13.60
CA ILE A 23 -22.35 -28.72 -13.50
C ILE A 23 -22.60 -27.20 -13.46
N TYR A 24 -23.53 -26.67 -14.28
CA TYR A 24 -23.90 -25.25 -14.25
C TYR A 24 -24.56 -24.81 -12.93
N SER A 25 -25.24 -25.73 -12.24
CA SER A 25 -25.90 -25.46 -10.95
C SER A 25 -24.92 -25.42 -9.76
N SER A 26 -23.67 -25.87 -9.95
CA SER A 26 -22.62 -25.84 -8.92
C SER A 26 -21.95 -24.46 -8.79
N CYS A 27 -22.11 -23.57 -9.77
CA CYS A 27 -21.78 -22.15 -9.68
C CYS A 27 -22.84 -21.36 -8.86
N GLY A 28 -23.26 -21.93 -7.73
CA GLY A 28 -23.96 -21.17 -6.70
C GLY A 28 -22.91 -20.45 -5.87
N ASN A 29 -23.07 -19.14 -5.74
CA ASN A 29 -22.22 -18.15 -5.07
C ASN A 29 -21.95 -18.46 -3.57
N LYS A 30 -21.34 -19.61 -3.28
CA LYS A 30 -20.97 -20.06 -1.95
C LYS A 30 -19.63 -19.41 -1.62
N ASN A 31 -19.60 -18.74 -0.47
CA ASN A 31 -18.44 -18.08 0.15
C ASN A 31 -18.32 -16.57 -0.08
N LYS A 32 -19.43 -15.80 0.00
CA LYS A 32 -19.29 -14.47 0.62
C LYS A 32 -18.97 -14.71 2.09
N ILE A 33 -17.70 -14.59 2.45
CA ILE A 33 -17.29 -14.53 3.86
C ILE A 33 -18.18 -13.47 4.50
N LYS A 34 -18.92 -13.83 5.55
CA LYS A 34 -19.69 -12.85 6.32
C LYS A 34 -18.67 -11.95 7.03
N THR A 35 -18.39 -10.80 6.44
CA THR A 35 -17.57 -9.78 7.08
C THR A 35 -18.38 -9.12 8.20
N PRO A 36 -17.75 -8.83 9.35
CA PRO A 36 -18.42 -8.10 10.42
C PRO A 36 -18.80 -6.70 9.93
N ASP A 37 -19.89 -6.16 10.48
CA ASP A 37 -20.20 -4.76 10.27
C ASP A 37 -19.31 -3.90 11.18
N VAL A 38 -18.45 -3.11 10.56
CA VAL A 38 -17.48 -2.23 11.23
C VAL A 38 -17.79 -0.75 11.03
N SER A 39 -18.96 -0.42 10.47
CA SER A 39 -19.38 0.96 10.17
C SER A 39 -19.41 1.87 11.41
N ASN A 40 -19.65 1.29 12.59
CA ASN A 40 -19.73 2.02 13.87
C ASN A 40 -18.37 2.21 14.57
N ILE A 41 -17.27 1.71 14.01
CA ILE A 41 -15.93 1.88 14.59
C ILE A 41 -15.35 3.19 14.04
N PRO A 42 -15.18 4.23 14.87
CA PRO A 42 -14.61 5.49 14.40
C PRO A 42 -13.12 5.29 14.12
N VAL A 43 -12.73 5.47 12.87
CA VAL A 43 -11.34 5.48 12.43
C VAL A 43 -11.22 6.62 11.44
N ASP A 44 -10.21 7.45 11.66
CA ASP A 44 -9.83 8.52 10.76
C ASP A 44 -8.38 8.28 10.34
N VAL A 45 -8.11 8.39 9.04
CA VAL A 45 -6.79 8.14 8.46
C VAL A 45 -6.45 9.30 7.56
N HIS A 46 -5.34 9.95 7.89
CA HIS A 46 -4.72 10.95 7.04
C HIS A 46 -3.29 10.57 6.78
N PHE A 47 -2.90 10.57 5.51
CA PHE A 47 -1.55 10.23 5.12
C PHE A 47 -0.62 11.41 5.35
N ILE A 48 0.50 11.14 6.01
CA ILE A 48 1.58 12.11 6.13
C ILE A 48 2.40 12.06 4.85
N ARG A 49 2.27 13.11 4.03
CA ARG A 49 3.03 13.29 2.78
C ARG A 49 4.49 13.65 3.08
N PHE A 50 5.25 12.66 3.54
CA PHE A 50 6.68 12.82 3.83
C PHE A 50 7.47 13.16 2.57
N ASP A 51 7.08 12.60 1.42
CA ASP A 51 7.59 12.98 0.10
C ASP A 51 7.50 14.49 -0.14
N GLN A 52 6.32 15.08 0.10
CA GLN A 52 6.13 16.52 -0.10
C GLN A 52 6.95 17.34 0.89
N SER A 53 6.97 16.93 2.16
CA SER A 53 7.71 17.64 3.21
C SER A 53 9.22 17.63 2.95
N LEU A 54 9.79 16.48 2.54
CA LEU A 54 11.20 16.37 2.18
C LEU A 54 11.54 17.23 0.96
N MET A 55 10.66 17.28 -0.04
CA MET A 55 10.88 18.01 -1.28
C MET A 55 10.63 19.53 -1.16
N GLN A 56 10.30 20.04 0.03
CA GLN A 56 10.39 21.48 0.34
C GLN A 56 11.85 21.94 0.51
N ALA A 57 12.78 21.00 0.71
CA ALA A 57 14.20 21.27 0.79
C ALA A 57 14.76 21.76 -0.55
N ASN A 58 15.72 22.67 -0.47
CA ASN A 58 16.54 23.13 -1.59
C ASN A 58 17.97 23.42 -1.10
N GLY A 59 18.86 23.83 -2.01
CA GLY A 59 20.27 24.05 -1.70
C GLY A 59 20.58 25.11 -0.63
N ARG A 60 19.59 25.85 -0.14
CA ARG A 60 19.76 26.85 0.93
C ARG A 60 19.22 26.44 2.29
N ASN A 61 18.27 25.50 2.35
CA ASN A 61 17.54 25.15 3.57
C ASN A 61 17.42 23.64 3.83
N TYR A 62 18.08 22.79 3.04
CA TYR A 62 17.94 21.33 3.18
C TYR A 62 18.29 20.82 4.58
N VAL A 63 19.27 21.43 5.27
CA VAL A 63 19.61 21.09 6.65
C VAL A 63 18.42 21.33 7.59
N GLU A 64 17.83 22.53 7.55
CA GLU A 64 16.69 22.92 8.39
C GLU A 64 15.46 22.04 8.15
N VAL A 65 15.15 21.75 6.88
CA VAL A 65 14.02 20.89 6.51
C VAL A 65 14.24 19.45 7.01
N ILE A 66 15.44 18.90 6.81
CA ILE A 66 15.77 17.54 7.25
C ILE A 66 15.76 17.44 8.79
N ASP A 67 16.28 18.44 9.49
CA ASP A 67 16.22 18.50 10.97
C ASP A 67 14.78 18.54 11.46
N SER A 68 13.94 19.39 10.86
CA SER A 68 12.52 19.48 11.19
C SER A 68 11.81 18.14 11.00
N LEU A 69 12.09 17.41 9.91
CA LEU A 69 11.50 16.10 9.65
C LEU A 69 11.97 15.04 10.63
N LYS A 70 13.24 15.07 11.00
CA LYS A 70 13.81 14.18 12.01
C LYS A 70 13.20 14.42 13.38
N GLU A 71 12.90 15.68 13.74
CA GLU A 71 12.25 16.03 15.01
C GLU A 71 10.76 15.70 15.03
N LEU A 72 10.04 16.00 13.95
CA LEU A 72 8.60 15.74 13.84
C LEU A 72 8.28 14.25 13.73
N TYR A 73 9.09 13.50 12.99
CA TYR A 73 8.83 12.10 12.64
C TYR A 73 10.05 11.20 12.90
N PRO A 74 10.60 11.13 14.13
CA PRO A 74 11.87 10.47 14.40
C PRO A 74 11.87 8.96 14.05
N GLU A 75 10.77 8.26 14.32
CA GLU A 75 10.61 6.84 14.01
C GLU A 75 10.60 6.60 12.50
N PHE A 76 9.72 7.31 11.77
CA PHE A 76 9.62 7.17 10.33
C PHE A 76 10.88 7.65 9.61
N PHE A 77 11.50 8.75 10.06
CA PHE A 77 12.76 9.25 9.52
C PHE A 77 13.86 8.20 9.66
N THR A 78 13.95 7.54 10.82
CA THR A 78 14.90 6.44 11.05
C THR A 78 14.63 5.25 10.13
N LEU A 79 13.36 4.84 10.00
CA LEU A 79 12.96 3.75 9.10
C LEU A 79 13.32 4.09 7.64
N TYR A 80 13.03 5.31 7.21
CA TYR A 80 13.31 5.80 5.87
C TYR A 80 14.82 5.83 5.58
N THR A 81 15.63 6.45 6.45
CA THR A 81 17.07 6.55 6.18
C THR A 81 17.80 5.22 6.35
N ASN A 82 17.55 4.48 7.45
CA ASN A 82 18.31 3.27 7.74
C ASN A 82 17.83 2.07 6.95
N ASN A 83 16.51 1.86 6.83
CA ASN A 83 15.96 0.65 6.26
C ASN A 83 15.65 0.79 4.77
N VAL A 84 15.13 1.95 4.34
CA VAL A 84 14.82 2.17 2.91
C VAL A 84 16.07 2.61 2.15
N LEU A 85 16.76 3.66 2.60
CA LEU A 85 17.90 4.22 1.86
C LEU A 85 19.25 3.60 2.23
N ASN A 86 19.30 2.79 3.29
CA ASN A 86 20.54 2.21 3.83
C ASN A 86 21.62 3.26 4.12
N ILE A 87 21.21 4.42 4.65
CA ILE A 87 22.07 5.50 5.13
C ILE A 87 22.00 5.52 6.67
N PRO A 88 22.99 4.95 7.37
CA PRO A 88 22.93 4.81 8.82
C PRO A 88 23.12 6.16 9.53
N LEU A 89 22.14 6.56 10.36
CA LEU A 89 22.15 7.85 11.09
C LEU A 89 23.32 8.04 12.07
N LYS A 90 23.94 6.95 12.54
CA LYS A 90 25.03 6.98 13.53
C LYS A 90 26.41 6.79 12.92
N ASP A 91 26.50 6.59 11.61
CA ASP A 91 27.77 6.39 10.92
C ASP A 91 28.35 7.75 10.51
N SER A 92 29.47 8.12 11.11
CA SER A 92 30.15 9.39 10.83
C SER A 92 30.79 9.46 9.44
N SER A 93 30.82 8.34 8.69
CA SER A 93 31.29 8.35 7.30
C SER A 93 30.30 9.02 6.35
N TYR A 94 29.04 9.20 6.75
CA TYR A 94 28.01 9.88 5.97
C TYR A 94 27.60 11.19 6.63
N ASN A 95 27.69 12.30 5.88
CA ASN A 95 26.90 13.48 6.20
C ASN A 95 25.46 13.22 5.72
N ILE A 96 24.55 12.87 6.62
CA ILE A 96 23.15 12.55 6.30
C ILE A 96 22.47 13.68 5.50
N TYR A 97 22.77 14.94 5.83
CA TYR A 97 22.17 16.09 5.16
C TYR A 97 22.61 16.19 3.70
N ASP A 98 23.93 16.13 3.46
CA ASP A 98 24.48 16.22 2.10
C ASP A 98 24.12 14.97 1.27
N THR A 99 24.04 13.80 1.91
CA THR A 99 23.65 12.54 1.26
C THR A 99 22.19 12.60 0.82
N LEU A 100 21.26 12.95 1.71
CA LEU A 100 19.85 13.13 1.33
C LEU A 100 19.67 14.24 0.29
N TYR A 101 20.40 15.35 0.43
CA TYR A 101 20.34 16.43 -0.55
C TYR A 101 20.78 15.98 -1.95
N SER A 102 21.92 15.29 -2.05
CA SER A 102 22.46 14.83 -3.32
C SER A 102 21.64 13.70 -3.95
N TYR A 103 21.21 12.71 -3.18
CA TYR A 103 20.55 11.51 -3.70
C TYR A 103 19.04 11.64 -3.87
N MET A 104 18.37 12.45 -3.04
CA MET A 104 16.92 12.52 -3.01
C MET A 104 16.37 13.87 -3.49
N ILE A 105 16.97 14.98 -3.04
CA ILE A 105 16.39 16.32 -3.22
C ILE A 105 16.86 16.98 -4.53
N SER A 106 18.13 16.82 -4.88
CA SER A 106 18.74 17.49 -6.05
C SER A 106 19.00 16.56 -7.24
N ASP A 107 18.82 15.26 -7.05
CA ASP A 107 18.95 14.30 -8.14
C ASP A 107 17.83 14.47 -9.19
N LYS A 108 18.22 14.55 -10.46
CA LYS A 108 17.29 14.82 -11.57
C LYS A 108 16.29 13.69 -11.79
N TYR A 109 16.64 12.45 -11.49
CA TYR A 109 15.74 11.33 -11.62
C TYR A 109 14.68 11.37 -10.51
N MET A 110 15.10 11.61 -9.27
CA MET A 110 14.18 11.75 -8.14
C MET A 110 13.24 12.94 -8.28
N LEU A 111 13.69 14.07 -8.81
CA LEU A 111 12.82 15.21 -9.13
C LEU A 111 11.72 14.86 -10.13
N ARG A 112 12.03 14.14 -11.22
CA ARG A 112 11.02 13.70 -12.20
C ARG A 112 10.05 12.67 -11.63
N LEU A 113 10.56 11.81 -10.75
CA LEU A 113 9.74 10.82 -10.05
C LEU A 113 8.74 11.52 -9.13
N TYR A 114 9.22 12.49 -8.35
CA TYR A 114 8.38 13.32 -7.50
C TYR A 114 7.29 14.05 -8.29
N ASP A 115 7.65 14.71 -9.40
CA ASP A 115 6.67 15.40 -10.26
C ASP A 115 5.55 14.46 -10.74
N SER A 116 5.91 13.25 -11.13
CA SER A 116 4.94 12.23 -11.58
C SER A 116 4.03 11.78 -10.43
N VAL A 117 4.61 11.54 -9.25
CA VAL A 117 3.86 11.18 -8.03
C VAL A 117 2.90 12.30 -7.63
N GLN A 118 3.30 13.57 -7.70
CA GLN A 118 2.41 14.69 -7.40
C GLN A 118 1.24 14.79 -8.37
N HIS A 119 1.43 14.43 -9.64
CA HIS A 119 0.34 14.41 -10.61
C HIS A 119 -0.66 13.28 -10.33
N ILE A 120 -0.16 12.05 -10.13
CA ILE A 120 -1.00 10.85 -9.93
C ILE A 120 -1.72 10.91 -8.58
N TYR A 121 -1.02 11.30 -7.52
CA TYR A 121 -1.49 11.28 -6.13
C TYR A 121 -1.77 12.70 -5.61
N SER A 122 -2.35 13.55 -6.46
CA SER A 122 -2.76 14.91 -6.09
C SER A 122 -3.92 14.94 -5.10
N ASN A 123 -4.77 13.90 -5.12
CA ASN A 123 -5.80 13.64 -4.13
C ASN A 123 -5.71 12.17 -3.71
N MET A 124 -5.68 11.92 -2.40
CA MET A 124 -5.56 10.59 -1.83
C MET A 124 -6.77 10.18 -0.97
N SER A 125 -7.84 10.99 -0.94
CA SER A 125 -8.98 10.76 -0.05
C SER A 125 -9.66 9.39 -0.26
N ASP A 126 -9.72 8.91 -1.49
CA ASP A 126 -10.28 7.57 -1.78
C ASP A 126 -9.41 6.46 -1.18
N VAL A 127 -8.08 6.60 -1.29
CA VAL A 127 -7.12 5.64 -0.72
C VAL A 127 -7.11 5.70 0.81
N GLU A 128 -7.19 6.91 1.37
CA GLU A 128 -7.34 7.12 2.81
C GLU A 128 -8.62 6.47 3.34
N ALA A 129 -9.74 6.57 2.62
CA ALA A 129 -11.00 5.94 2.98
C ALA A 129 -10.90 4.40 2.95
N ASP A 130 -10.22 3.83 1.95
CA ASP A 130 -9.98 2.38 1.86
C ASP A 130 -9.09 1.88 3.00
N VAL A 131 -8.03 2.63 3.35
CA VAL A 131 -7.17 2.29 4.49
C VAL A 131 -7.89 2.47 5.82
N ALA A 132 -8.69 3.52 5.98
CA ALA A 132 -9.56 3.69 7.15
C ALA A 132 -10.49 2.49 7.31
N LYS A 133 -11.06 1.98 6.21
CA LYS A 133 -11.91 0.79 6.24
C LYS A 133 -11.14 -0.44 6.69
N ALA A 134 -9.91 -0.64 6.20
CA ALA A 134 -9.04 -1.73 6.65
C ALA A 134 -8.72 -1.62 8.14
N PHE A 135 -8.45 -0.41 8.64
CA PHE A 135 -8.18 -0.14 10.05
C PHE A 135 -9.42 -0.33 10.94
N GLN A 136 -10.64 -0.05 10.45
CA GLN A 136 -11.87 -0.42 11.16
C GLN A 136 -11.96 -1.93 11.41
N TYR A 137 -11.64 -2.74 10.40
CA TYR A 137 -11.58 -4.19 10.56
C TYR A 137 -10.47 -4.61 11.53
N TYR A 138 -9.29 -4.00 11.43
CA TYR A 138 -8.21 -4.28 12.37
C TYR A 138 -8.63 -4.02 13.82
N LYS A 139 -9.27 -2.87 14.08
CA LYS A 139 -9.81 -2.51 15.40
C LYS A 139 -10.95 -3.41 15.86
N TYR A 140 -11.77 -3.91 14.95
CA TYR A 140 -12.80 -4.89 15.30
C TYR A 140 -12.19 -6.16 15.90
N TYR A 141 -11.10 -6.66 15.31
CA TYR A 141 -10.43 -7.89 15.77
C TYR A 141 -9.43 -7.66 16.91
N PHE A 142 -8.84 -6.46 16.99
CA PHE A 142 -7.87 -6.07 18.01
C PHE A 142 -8.26 -4.71 18.63
N PRO A 143 -9.28 -4.66 19.51
CA PRO A 143 -9.80 -3.39 20.02
C PRO A 143 -8.76 -2.52 20.74
N ASP A 144 -7.84 -3.16 21.47
CA ASP A 144 -6.84 -2.51 22.31
C ASP A 144 -5.54 -2.14 21.57
N SER A 145 -5.43 -2.42 20.26
CA SER A 145 -4.23 -2.10 19.48
C SER A 145 -4.06 -0.59 19.26
N THR A 146 -2.87 -0.11 18.94
CA THR A 146 -2.67 1.23 18.35
C THR A 146 -2.80 1.14 16.83
N LEU A 147 -3.32 2.21 16.20
CA LEU A 147 -3.27 2.31 14.74
C LEU A 147 -1.97 3.00 14.35
N PRO A 148 -1.21 2.44 13.40
CA PRO A 148 0.00 3.09 12.95
C PRO A 148 -0.32 4.33 12.13
N GLN A 149 0.57 5.31 12.18
CA GLN A 149 0.53 6.45 11.27
C GLN A 149 1.00 6.03 9.88
N VAL A 150 0.30 6.47 8.84
CA VAL A 150 0.65 6.13 7.46
C VAL A 150 1.39 7.30 6.83
N PHE A 151 2.62 7.03 6.40
CA PHE A 151 3.48 7.96 5.68
C PHE A 151 3.57 7.55 4.21
N THR A 152 3.54 8.53 3.33
CA THR A 152 3.88 8.31 1.92
C THR A 152 5.24 8.89 1.63
N TYR A 153 6.04 8.15 0.87
CA TYR A 153 7.38 8.58 0.50
C TYR A 153 7.69 8.22 -0.96
N ILE A 154 8.81 8.74 -1.45
CA ILE A 154 9.44 8.28 -2.69
C ILE A 154 10.84 7.76 -2.39
N ALA A 155 11.28 6.77 -3.14
CA ALA A 155 12.62 6.22 -3.07
C ALA A 155 13.05 5.64 -4.43
N PRO A 156 14.30 5.19 -4.58
CA PRO A 156 14.79 4.54 -5.79
C PRO A 156 14.23 3.11 -6.01
N PHE A 157 12.91 2.90 -5.88
CA PHE A 157 12.23 1.61 -6.08
C PHE A 157 12.76 0.52 -5.15
N VAL A 158 12.75 0.77 -3.84
CA VAL A 158 13.35 -0.13 -2.86
C VAL A 158 12.30 -1.06 -2.24
N TYR A 159 11.24 -0.50 -1.65
CA TYR A 159 10.22 -1.28 -0.93
C TYR A 159 8.85 -0.65 -1.12
N GLN A 160 7.86 -1.42 -1.59
CA GLN A 160 6.49 -0.93 -1.81
C GLN A 160 5.86 -0.41 -0.51
N VAL A 161 6.04 -1.18 0.57
CA VAL A 161 5.54 -0.87 1.91
C VAL A 161 6.62 -1.26 2.92
N VAL A 162 6.87 -0.38 3.88
CA VAL A 162 7.71 -0.65 5.06
C VAL A 162 6.89 -0.52 6.33
N LEU A 163 7.20 -1.34 7.33
CA LEU A 163 6.50 -1.40 8.59
C LEU A 163 7.47 -1.08 9.73
N GLY A 164 7.10 -0.14 10.58
CA GLY A 164 7.65 0.07 11.91
C GLY A 164 6.68 -0.46 12.98
N ASP A 165 6.94 -0.11 14.24
CA ASP A 165 6.07 -0.54 15.35
C ASP A 165 4.75 0.24 15.33
N ASP A 166 4.82 1.56 15.14
CA ASP A 166 3.65 2.46 15.09
C ASP A 166 3.57 3.26 13.78
N VAL A 167 4.31 2.87 12.74
CA VAL A 167 4.32 3.55 11.43
C VAL A 167 4.24 2.58 10.26
N ILE A 168 3.55 3.00 9.20
CA ILE A 168 3.55 2.35 7.89
C ILE A 168 4.08 3.35 6.88
N GLY A 169 5.08 2.97 6.09
CA GLY A 169 5.53 3.73 4.94
C GLY A 169 5.02 3.11 3.65
N VAL A 170 4.50 3.93 2.73
CA VAL A 170 4.09 3.52 1.38
C VAL A 170 4.92 4.28 0.34
N GLU A 171 5.64 3.54 -0.51
CA GLU A 171 6.42 4.12 -1.61
C GLU A 171 5.50 4.36 -2.82
N LEU A 172 5.08 5.61 -3.02
CA LEU A 172 4.04 5.94 -4.01
C LEU A 172 4.47 5.63 -5.44
N ASN A 173 5.76 5.76 -5.75
CA ASN A 173 6.27 5.50 -7.10
C ASN A 173 6.32 4.01 -7.49
N MET A 174 5.94 3.10 -6.60
CA MET A 174 5.84 1.67 -6.92
C MET A 174 4.42 1.21 -7.34
N PHE A 175 3.48 2.13 -7.44
CA PHE A 175 2.08 1.92 -7.84
C PHE A 175 1.69 2.88 -8.96
#